data_AF-A0A3L8Q3Y3-F1
#
_entry.id   AF-A0A3L8Q3Y3-F1
#
_cell.length_a   1.000
_cell.length_b   1.000
_cell.length_c   1.000
_cell.angle_alpha   90.00
_cell.angle_beta   90.00
_cell.angle_gamma   90.00
#
_symmetry.space_group_name_H-M   'P 1'
#
loop_
_entity.id
_entity.type
_entity.pdbx_description
1 polymer ?
#
loop_
_entity_poly.entity_id
_entity_poly.type
_entity_poly.pdbx_seq_one_letter_code
_entity_poly.pdbx_strand_id
1 'polypeptide(L)'
;MHLAYLILPVLLAQLLGATGQDTVTQEDGPVTVKQGHPFHTTCKYQSSNFYALFWYQLRKGQAPQLLSYQAGSGPKHSGRITTHLNTTGKFSVLQLEEVELSDSALYLCALQDTLVQGAASAVQQHRAGRGCVRARRSLGRGP
;
A
#
# COMPACT_ATOMS: atom_id res chain seq x y z
N MET A 1 -21.84 36.57 28.40
CA MET A 1 -21.43 36.85 27.00
C MET A 1 -20.12 36.17 26.58
N HIS A 2 -19.21 35.77 27.48
CA HIS A 2 -17.93 35.12 27.12
C HIS A 2 -18.01 33.60 26.83
N LEU A 3 -19.02 32.89 27.35
CA LEU A 3 -19.18 31.45 27.12
C LEU A 3 -19.58 31.14 25.66
N ALA A 4 -20.33 32.04 25.01
CA ALA A 4 -20.74 31.89 23.61
C ALA A 4 -19.54 31.89 22.64
N TYR A 5 -18.47 32.62 22.97
CA TYR A 5 -17.25 32.70 22.17
C TYR A 5 -16.39 31.44 22.26
N LEU A 6 -16.56 30.62 23.30
CA LEU A 6 -15.90 29.33 23.46
C LEU A 6 -16.74 28.18 22.88
N ILE A 7 -18.07 28.31 22.85
CA ILE A 7 -18.96 27.34 22.21
C ILE A 7 -18.85 27.39 20.68
N LEU A 8 -18.71 28.58 20.09
CA LEU A 8 -18.57 28.76 18.64
C LEU A 8 -17.37 28.00 18.01
N PRO A 9 -16.14 28.08 18.54
CA PRO A 9 -14.99 27.35 17.99
C PRO A 9 -15.05 25.85 18.27
N VAL A 10 -15.62 25.42 19.40
CA VAL A 10 -15.83 23.99 19.69
C VAL A 10 -16.84 23.40 18.73
N LEU A 11 -17.95 24.09 18.46
CA LEU A 11 -18.95 23.67 17.48
C LEU A 11 -18.37 23.66 16.05
N LEU A 12 -17.54 24.65 15.69
CA LEU A 12 -16.82 24.66 14.41
C LEU A 12 -15.84 23.46 14.30
N ALA A 13 -15.09 23.16 15.36
CA ALA A 13 -14.17 22.03 15.40
C ALA A 13 -14.88 20.67 15.32
N GLN A 14 -16.14 20.57 15.77
CA GLN A 14 -16.97 19.38 15.60
C GLN A 14 -17.63 19.29 14.21
N LEU A 15 -17.83 20.42 13.53
CA LEU A 15 -18.32 20.50 12.14
C LEU A 15 -17.21 20.26 11.10
N LEU A 16 -15.96 20.57 11.44
CA LEU A 16 -14.76 20.05 10.78
C LEU A 16 -14.58 18.58 11.18
N GLY A 17 -15.49 17.73 10.69
CA GLY A 17 -15.47 16.30 10.96
C GLY A 17 -14.08 15.74 10.73
N ALA A 18 -13.63 14.90 11.66
CA ALA A 18 -12.43 14.09 11.48
C ALA A 18 -12.60 13.32 10.16
N THR A 19 -11.94 13.79 9.09
CA THR A 19 -11.84 13.03 7.86
C THR A 19 -11.08 11.77 8.24
N GLY A 20 -11.79 10.64 8.33
CA GLY A 20 -11.17 9.36 8.62
C GLY A 20 -10.06 9.14 7.59
N GLN A 21 -8.81 9.18 8.04
CA GLN A 21 -7.67 9.04 7.14
C GLN A 21 -7.65 7.59 6.64
N ASP A 22 -7.64 7.42 5.32
CA ASP A 22 -7.46 6.11 4.71
C ASP A 22 -6.06 5.58 5.05
N THR A 23 -6.00 4.37 5.59
CA THR A 23 -4.74 3.73 5.96
C THR A 23 -4.68 2.31 5.43
N VAL A 24 -3.46 1.88 5.09
CA VAL A 24 -3.16 0.49 4.73
C VAL A 24 -2.02 -0.01 5.61
N THR A 25 -2.10 -1.28 6.00
CA THR A 25 -1.11 -1.97 6.82
C THR A 25 -0.76 -3.30 6.17
N GLN A 26 0.52 -3.49 5.88
CA GLN A 26 1.10 -4.75 5.40
C GLN A 26 2.15 -5.24 6.40
N GLU A 27 2.49 -6.53 6.31
CA GLU A 27 3.62 -7.07 7.08
C GLU A 27 4.92 -6.36 6.68
N ASP A 28 5.67 -5.93 7.70
CA ASP A 28 6.93 -5.23 7.53
C ASP A 28 8.07 -6.23 7.40
N GLY A 29 8.80 -6.18 6.28
CA GLY A 29 10.10 -6.85 6.14
C GLY A 29 10.27 -7.68 4.87
N PRO A 30 11.51 -8.01 4.49
CA PRO A 30 11.78 -8.90 3.37
C PRO A 30 11.41 -10.34 3.74
N VAL A 31 10.74 -11.03 2.82
CA VAL A 31 10.43 -12.46 2.93
C VAL A 31 11.23 -13.22 1.89
N THR A 32 11.80 -14.37 2.26
CA THR A 32 12.45 -15.29 1.34
C THR A 32 11.60 -16.54 1.19
N VAL A 33 11.20 -16.86 -0.04
CA VAL A 33 10.39 -18.02 -0.37
C VAL A 33 11.16 -18.90 -1.34
N LYS A 34 11.12 -20.22 -1.12
CA LYS A 34 11.74 -21.19 -2.03
C LYS A 34 10.92 -21.28 -3.32
N GLN A 35 11.58 -21.42 -4.46
CA GLN A 35 10.90 -21.62 -5.74
C GLN A 35 9.92 -22.81 -5.66
N GLY A 36 8.76 -22.67 -6.30
CA GLY A 36 7.67 -23.66 -6.30
C GLY A 36 6.90 -23.76 -4.99
N HIS A 37 7.20 -22.94 -3.99
CA HIS A 37 6.43 -22.87 -2.75
C HIS A 37 5.45 -21.69 -2.80
N PRO A 38 4.34 -21.76 -2.04
CA PRO A 38 3.36 -20.70 -2.02
C PRO A 38 3.87 -19.47 -1.28
N PHE A 39 3.45 -18.31 -1.76
CA PHE A 39 3.62 -17.01 -1.11
C PHE A 39 2.28 -16.33 -1.00
N HIS A 40 2.05 -15.66 0.13
CA HIS A 40 0.95 -14.74 0.25
C HIS A 40 1.36 -13.52 1.09
N THR A 41 0.68 -12.40 0.85
CA THR A 41 0.80 -11.21 1.69
C THR A 41 -0.59 -10.62 1.92
N THR A 42 -0.80 -10.11 3.12
CA THR A 42 -2.07 -9.51 3.54
C THR A 42 -1.94 -8.00 3.64
N CYS A 43 -2.91 -7.32 3.06
CA CYS A 43 -3.13 -5.89 3.21
C CYS A 43 -4.38 -5.67 4.05
N LYS A 44 -4.24 -5.11 5.24
CA LYS A 44 -5.37 -4.60 6.01
C LYS A 44 -5.56 -3.13 5.68
N TYR A 45 -6.79 -2.67 5.74
CA TYR A 45 -7.06 -1.27 5.47
C TYR A 45 -8.10 -0.70 6.43
N GLN A 46 -8.07 0.62 6.59
CA GLN A 46 -9.14 1.36 7.21
C GLN A 46 -9.55 2.48 6.27
N SER A 47 -10.81 2.48 5.89
CA SER A 47 -11.44 3.54 5.11
C SER A 47 -12.90 3.64 5.50
N SER A 48 -13.42 4.87 5.51
CA SER A 48 -14.85 5.17 5.64
C SER A 48 -15.56 5.18 4.28
N ASN A 49 -14.84 5.46 3.19
CA ASN A 49 -15.36 5.61 1.84
C ASN A 49 -14.61 4.69 0.88
N PHE A 50 -14.65 3.38 1.15
CA PHE A 50 -13.93 2.38 0.36
C PHE A 50 -14.44 2.38 -1.10
N TYR A 51 -13.56 2.75 -2.02
CA TYR A 51 -13.83 2.66 -3.45
C TYR A 51 -13.36 1.32 -4.02
N ALA A 52 -12.08 1.00 -3.80
CA ALA A 52 -11.47 -0.24 -4.23
C ALA A 52 -10.11 -0.48 -3.58
N LEU A 53 -9.57 -1.67 -3.80
CA LEU A 53 -8.20 -2.02 -3.43
C LEU A 53 -7.42 -2.41 -4.68
N PHE A 54 -6.19 -1.90 -4.74
CA PHE A 54 -5.24 -2.11 -5.83
C PHE A 54 -4.05 -2.90 -5.30
N TRP A 55 -3.54 -3.83 -6.10
CA TRP A 55 -2.29 -4.55 -5.85
C TRP A 55 -1.28 -4.19 -6.94
N TYR A 56 -0.08 -3.80 -6.53
CA TYR A 56 1.04 -3.41 -7.39
C TYR A 56 2.23 -4.33 -7.19
N GLN A 57 2.95 -4.62 -8.27
CA GLN A 57 4.28 -5.21 -8.25
C GLN A 57 5.31 -4.15 -8.59
N LEU A 58 6.33 -4.02 -7.76
CA LEU A 58 7.45 -3.12 -8.00
C LEU A 58 8.75 -3.92 -8.11
N ARG A 59 9.23 -4.04 -9.35
CA ARG A 59 10.53 -4.65 -9.66
C ARG A 59 11.62 -3.59 -9.62
N LYS A 60 12.85 -4.00 -9.28
CA LYS A 60 13.99 -3.09 -9.19
C LYS A 60 14.22 -2.38 -10.53
N GLY A 61 14.20 -1.05 -10.53
CA GLY A 61 14.43 -0.23 -11.72
C GLY A 61 13.23 -0.13 -12.67
N GLN A 62 12.05 -0.59 -12.27
CA GLN A 62 10.82 -0.49 -13.07
C GLN A 62 9.77 0.36 -12.34
N ALA A 63 8.84 0.94 -13.11
CA ALA A 63 7.66 1.57 -12.56
C ALA A 63 6.73 0.54 -11.90
N PRO A 64 5.88 0.94 -10.94
CA PRO A 64 4.87 0.06 -10.38
C PRO A 64 3.97 -0.50 -11.49
N GLN A 65 3.76 -1.82 -11.48
CA GLN A 65 2.84 -2.50 -12.39
C GLN A 65 1.58 -2.93 -11.64
N LEU A 66 0.41 -2.56 -12.13
CA LEU A 66 -0.86 -2.98 -11.57
C LEU A 66 -1.08 -4.48 -11.83
N LEU A 67 -1.29 -5.25 -10.76
CA LEU A 67 -1.56 -6.69 -10.83
C LEU A 67 -3.07 -6.98 -10.75
N SER A 68 -3.76 -6.27 -9.86
CA SER A 68 -5.17 -6.48 -9.59
C SER A 68 -5.82 -5.22 -9.01
N TYR A 69 -7.12 -5.13 -9.26
CA TYR A 69 -8.03 -4.11 -8.75
C TYR A 69 -9.37 -4.77 -8.42
N GLN A 70 -9.90 -4.51 -7.22
CA GLN A 70 -11.17 -5.06 -6.75
C GLN A 70 -11.95 -4.01 -5.96
N ALA A 71 -13.20 -3.78 -6.35
CA ALA A 71 -14.16 -2.95 -5.62
C ALA A 71 -15.16 -3.79 -4.79
N GLY A 72 -15.43 -5.02 -5.23
CA GLY A 72 -16.32 -5.97 -4.55
C GLY A 72 -15.54 -7.06 -3.82
N SER A 73 -16.13 -7.58 -2.73
CA SER A 73 -15.59 -8.75 -2.04
C SER A 73 -15.53 -9.98 -2.94
N GLY A 74 -14.55 -10.84 -2.70
CA GLY A 74 -14.39 -12.12 -3.38
C GLY A 74 -13.00 -12.32 -3.97
N PRO A 75 -12.78 -13.47 -4.63
CA PRO A 75 -11.53 -13.79 -5.31
C PRO A 75 -11.49 -13.23 -6.73
N LYS A 76 -10.29 -12.90 -7.20
CA LYS A 76 -9.97 -12.54 -8.58
C LYS A 76 -8.64 -13.18 -8.98
N HIS A 77 -8.63 -13.79 -10.15
CA HIS A 77 -7.45 -14.43 -10.72
C HIS A 77 -6.86 -13.57 -11.85
N SER A 78 -5.54 -13.46 -11.89
CA SER A 78 -4.79 -12.74 -12.91
C SER A 78 -3.47 -13.47 -13.18
N GLY A 79 -3.45 -14.29 -14.23
CA GLY A 79 -2.32 -15.18 -14.50
C GLY A 79 -2.06 -16.14 -13.33
N ARG A 80 -0.83 -16.15 -12.80
CA ARG A 80 -0.43 -16.95 -11.63
C ARG A 80 -0.79 -16.33 -10.28
N ILE A 81 -1.35 -15.12 -10.27
CA ILE A 81 -1.69 -14.37 -9.05
C ILE A 81 -3.18 -14.52 -8.77
N THR A 82 -3.49 -14.88 -7.53
CA THR A 82 -4.84 -14.83 -6.97
C THR A 82 -4.92 -13.74 -5.93
N THR A 83 -5.93 -12.88 -6.02
CA THR A 83 -6.22 -11.87 -5.00
C THR A 83 -7.60 -12.13 -4.41
N HIS A 84 -7.76 -11.94 -3.10
CA HIS A 84 -9.05 -12.01 -2.44
C HIS A 84 -9.30 -10.71 -1.68
N LEU A 85 -10.44 -10.05 -1.91
CA LEU A 85 -10.87 -8.88 -1.16
C LEU A 85 -11.98 -9.25 -0.18
N ASN A 86 -11.85 -8.82 1.07
CA ASN A 86 -12.90 -8.88 2.07
C ASN A 86 -13.22 -7.47 2.56
N THR A 87 -14.32 -6.91 2.08
CA THR A 87 -14.74 -5.54 2.40
C THR A 87 -15.31 -5.41 3.81
N THR A 88 -15.94 -6.48 4.33
CA THR A 88 -16.48 -6.53 5.70
C THR A 88 -15.35 -6.60 6.72
N GLY A 89 -14.37 -7.49 6.50
CA GLY A 89 -13.19 -7.65 7.34
C GLY A 89 -12.10 -6.61 7.11
N LYS A 90 -12.26 -5.75 6.09
CA LYS A 90 -11.32 -4.71 5.66
C LYS A 90 -9.90 -5.20 5.42
N PHE A 91 -9.77 -6.26 4.62
CA PHE A 91 -8.47 -6.74 4.18
C PHE A 91 -8.51 -7.32 2.76
N SER A 92 -7.36 -7.40 2.12
CA SER A 92 -7.13 -8.17 0.91
C SER A 92 -5.89 -9.03 1.05
N VAL A 93 -5.88 -10.18 0.38
CA VAL A 93 -4.74 -11.08 0.29
C VAL A 93 -4.33 -11.18 -1.17
N LEU A 94 -3.02 -11.14 -1.43
CA LEU A 94 -2.41 -11.54 -2.69
C LEU A 94 -1.68 -12.87 -2.49
N GLN A 95 -1.86 -13.81 -3.42
CA GLN A 95 -1.33 -15.17 -3.35
C GLN A 95 -0.70 -15.58 -4.68
N LEU A 96 0.40 -16.33 -4.57
CA LEU A 96 1.08 -17.07 -5.63
C LEU A 96 1.24 -18.50 -5.12
N GLU A 97 0.65 -19.48 -5.79
CA GLU A 97 0.73 -20.89 -5.36
C GLU A 97 2.13 -21.49 -5.59
N GLU A 98 2.76 -21.09 -6.69
CA GLU A 98 4.10 -21.53 -7.07
C GLU A 98 4.95 -20.32 -7.47
N VAL A 99 5.82 -19.89 -6.56
CA VAL A 99 6.72 -18.75 -6.78
C VAL A 99 7.85 -19.13 -7.74
N GLU A 100 8.14 -18.25 -8.69
CA GLU A 100 9.27 -18.30 -9.59
C GLU A 100 10.31 -17.21 -9.24
N LEU A 101 11.55 -17.36 -9.71
CA LEU A 101 12.59 -16.35 -9.51
C LEU A 101 12.17 -14.96 -10.05
N SER A 102 11.39 -14.94 -11.13
CA SER A 102 10.85 -13.72 -11.75
C SER A 102 9.80 -13.00 -10.90
N ASP A 103 9.28 -13.64 -9.85
CA ASP A 103 8.27 -13.06 -8.95
C ASP A 103 8.92 -12.26 -7.81
N SER A 104 10.24 -12.26 -7.72
CA SER A 104 11.03 -11.46 -6.78
C SER A 104 10.76 -9.97 -7.00
N ALA A 105 9.94 -9.38 -6.14
CA ALA A 105 9.53 -7.99 -6.21
C ALA A 105 9.00 -7.49 -4.86
N LEU A 106 8.75 -6.18 -4.76
CA LEU A 106 7.95 -5.60 -3.68
C LEU A 106 6.48 -5.60 -4.10
N TYR A 107 5.59 -6.16 -3.27
CA TYR A 107 4.15 -6.18 -3.50
C TYR A 107 3.45 -5.17 -2.59
N LEU A 108 2.80 -4.17 -3.17
CA LEU A 108 2.18 -3.06 -2.45
C LEU A 108 0.68 -3.05 -2.68
N CYS A 109 -0.09 -2.73 -1.64
CA CYS A 109 -1.51 -2.42 -1.78
C CYS A 109 -1.80 -0.93 -1.62
N ALA A 110 -2.89 -0.47 -2.22
CA ALA A 110 -3.41 0.89 -2.05
C ALA A 110 -4.94 0.92 -2.10
N LEU A 111 -5.55 1.92 -1.45
CA LEU A 111 -7.00 2.16 -1.47
C LEU A 111 -7.45 3.15 -2.56
N GLN A 112 -6.50 3.91 -3.09
CA GLN A 112 -6.71 4.85 -4.18
C GLN A 112 -5.65 4.56 -5.23
N ASP A 113 -5.97 4.78 -6.51
CA ASP A 113 -4.95 4.76 -7.55
C ASP A 113 -4.07 6.01 -7.38
N THR A 114 -3.16 5.93 -6.41
CA THR A 114 -2.17 6.97 -6.18
C THR A 114 -1.15 6.84 -7.30
N LEU A 115 -1.51 7.30 -8.50
CA LEU A 115 -0.52 7.72 -9.46
C LEU A 115 0.26 8.84 -8.77
N VAL A 116 1.45 8.52 -8.25
CA VAL A 116 2.36 9.54 -7.74
C VAL A 116 2.75 10.41 -8.94
N GLN A 117 1.97 11.47 -9.19
CA GLN A 117 2.43 12.63 -9.95
C GLN A 117 3.48 13.33 -9.08
N GLY A 118 4.74 12.88 -9.15
CA GLY A 118 5.80 13.50 -8.36
C GLY A 118 7.14 12.80 -8.40
N ALA A 119 8.07 13.40 -9.16
CA ALA A 119 9.52 13.26 -9.14
C ALA A 119 10.13 11.97 -9.75
N ALA A 120 10.51 12.09 -11.02
CA ALA A 120 11.81 11.56 -11.43
C ALA A 120 12.90 12.18 -10.54
N SER A 121 13.73 11.35 -9.91
CA SER A 121 15.10 11.74 -9.58
C SER A 121 15.97 10.50 -9.56
N ALA A 122 16.73 10.31 -10.63
CA ALA A 122 17.88 9.41 -10.63
C ALA A 122 19.02 10.09 -9.88
N VAL A 123 19.66 9.39 -8.95
CA VAL A 123 21.06 9.63 -8.59
C VAL A 123 21.78 8.29 -8.65
N GLN A 124 22.46 8.07 -9.77
CA GLN A 124 23.45 7.00 -9.90
C GLN A 124 24.81 7.60 -9.55
N GLN A 125 25.40 7.15 -8.44
CA GLN A 125 26.84 7.29 -8.23
C GLN A 125 27.50 5.93 -8.43
N HIS A 126 28.22 5.81 -9.55
CA HIS A 126 29.24 4.80 -9.71
C HIS A 126 30.39 5.12 -8.75
N ARG A 127 30.69 4.21 -7.83
CA ARG A 127 32.08 3.92 -7.45
C ARG A 127 32.18 2.54 -6.82
N ALA A 128 33.07 1.75 -7.41
CA ALA A 128 33.47 0.45 -6.94
C ALA A 128 34.03 0.53 -5.51
N GLY A 129 33.71 -0.46 -4.68
CA GLY A 129 34.36 -0.65 -3.38
C GLY A 129 33.38 -1.06 -2.28
N ARG A 130 33.72 -2.16 -1.60
CA ARG A 130 33.06 -2.75 -0.42
C ARG A 130 32.45 -1.69 0.52
N GLY A 131 31.16 -1.82 0.83
CA GLY A 131 30.50 -1.04 1.88
C GLY A 131 29.04 -1.45 2.06
N CYS A 132 28.66 -1.82 3.29
CA CYS A 132 27.27 -2.09 3.66
C CYS A 132 26.39 -0.85 3.43
N VAL A 133 25.21 -1.03 2.83
CA VAL A 133 24.25 0.06 2.62
C VAL A 133 23.13 -0.03 3.66
N ARG A 134 22.98 1.02 4.45
CA ARG A 134 21.84 1.24 5.36
C ARG A 134 20.87 2.20 4.69
N ALA A 135 19.60 1.83 4.55
CA ALA A 135 18.55 2.72 4.05
C ALA A 135 17.74 3.30 5.23
N ARG A 136 17.51 4.62 5.21
CA ARG A 136 16.58 5.33 6.12
C ARG A 136 15.17 5.33 5.53
N ARG A 137 14.15 5.17 6.38
CA ARG A 137 12.74 5.38 6.05
C ARG A 137 12.44 6.88 5.90
N SER A 138 11.73 7.26 4.85
CA SER A 138 10.99 8.52 4.82
C SER A 138 9.54 8.26 5.24
N LEU A 139 9.12 8.81 6.38
CA LEU A 139 7.70 8.96 6.70
C LEU A 139 7.13 10.02 5.76
N GLY A 140 6.33 9.61 4.78
CA GLY A 140 5.47 10.53 4.03
C GLY A 140 4.26 10.87 4.89
N ARG A 141 4.21 12.12 5.38
CA ARG A 141 3.02 12.73 5.96
C ARG A 141 2.43 13.63 4.88
N GLY A 142 1.31 13.21 4.28
CA GLY A 142 0.50 14.02 3.37
C GLY A 142 -0.60 14.79 4.13
N PRO A 143 -1.19 15.83 3.50
CA PRO A 143 -1.89 16.96 4.13
C PRO A 143 -3.20 16.60 4.85
#